data_AF-A0A4Y8I6E3-F1
#
_entry.id   AF-A0A4Y8I6E3-F1
#
_cell.length_a   1.000
_cell.length_b   1.000
_cell.length_c   1.000
_cell.angle_alpha   90.00
_cell.angle_beta   90.00
_cell.angle_gamma   90.00
#
_symmetry.space_group_name_H-M   'P 1'
#
loop_
_entity.id
_entity.type
_entity.pdbx_description
1 polymer ?
#
loop_
_entity_poly.entity_id
_entity_poly.type
_entity_poly.pdbx_seq_one_letter_code
_entity_poly.pdbx_strand_id
1 'polypeptide(L)'
;MSGLADGVLEDHMERAGFRNIVSEKITANFEFSSAGEYAQLMKDIAAPLTAILTNQTPEAQAEYWQALEESTAQKFASESGGVILPSVTLLAAGQK
;
A
#
# COMPACT_ATOMS: atom_id res chain seq x y z
N MET A 1 9.45 1.69 -20.29
CA MET A 1 10.20 2.50 -19.31
C MET A 1 10.37 1.64 -18.07
N SER A 2 11.55 1.09 -17.86
CA SER A 2 11.90 0.34 -16.64
C SER A 2 12.03 1.34 -15.49
N GLY A 3 11.28 1.11 -14.42
CA GLY A 3 11.34 1.91 -13.21
C GLY A 3 12.49 1.43 -12.32
N LEU A 4 13.05 2.33 -11.51
CA LEU A 4 14.21 2.17 -10.61
C LEU A 4 14.22 0.96 -9.64
N ALA A 5 13.24 0.05 -9.70
CA ALA A 5 13.09 -1.10 -8.81
C ALA A 5 13.12 -2.47 -9.53
N ASP A 6 13.24 -2.51 -10.86
CA ASP A 6 13.32 -3.78 -11.60
C ASP A 6 14.63 -4.51 -11.25
N GLY A 7 14.54 -5.75 -10.76
CA GLY A 7 15.69 -6.58 -10.40
C GLY A 7 16.16 -6.46 -8.94
N VAL A 8 15.72 -5.44 -8.19
CA VAL A 8 16.19 -5.21 -6.81
C VAL A 8 15.78 -6.35 -5.87
N LEU A 9 14.55 -6.86 -6.01
CA LEU A 9 14.04 -7.96 -5.18
C LEU A 9 14.81 -9.26 -5.47
N GLU A 10 15.06 -9.53 -6.75
CA GLU A 10 15.79 -10.67 -7.26
C GLU A 10 17.24 -10.65 -6.77
N ASP A 11 17.92 -9.50 -6.86
CA ASP A 11 19.26 -9.28 -6.33
C ASP A 11 19.31 -9.56 -4.81
N HIS A 12 18.30 -9.08 -4.07
CA HIS A 12 18.20 -9.35 -2.64
C HIS A 12 17.98 -10.84 -2.34
N MET A 13 17.15 -11.53 -3.12
CA MET A 13 16.92 -12.97 -3.00
C MET A 13 18.18 -13.78 -3.33
N GLU A 14 18.90 -13.44 -4.39
CA GLU A 14 20.15 -14.11 -4.77
C GLU A 14 21.21 -13.95 -3.67
N ARG A 15 21.36 -12.73 -3.13
CA ARG A 15 22.26 -12.45 -2.00
C ARG A 15 21.87 -13.19 -0.72
N ALA A 16 20.58 -13.51 -0.55
CA ALA A 16 20.07 -14.34 0.55
C ALA A 16 20.25 -15.85 0.30
N GLY A 17 20.81 -16.24 -0.84
CA GLY A 17 21.14 -17.63 -1.21
C GLY A 17 20.07 -18.35 -2.02
N PHE A 18 18.99 -17.67 -2.42
CA PHE A 18 17.99 -18.26 -3.30
C PHE A 18 18.52 -18.42 -4.72
N ARG A 19 18.07 -19.47 -5.40
CA ARG A 19 18.39 -19.82 -6.79
C ARG A 19 17.11 -20.03 -7.58
N ASN A 20 17.23 -20.08 -8.90
CA ASN A 20 16.09 -20.26 -9.81
C ASN A 20 14.97 -19.25 -9.52
N ILE A 21 15.37 -17.98 -9.30
CA ILE A 21 14.45 -16.91 -8.94
C ILE A 21 13.62 -16.55 -10.16
N VAL A 22 12.30 -16.53 -9.98
CA VAL A 22 11.34 -16.02 -10.94
C VAL A 22 10.53 -14.93 -10.26
N SER A 23 10.25 -13.86 -10.99
CA SER A 23 9.44 -12.76 -10.52
C SER A 23 8.47 -12.30 -11.60
N GLU A 24 7.35 -11.77 -11.17
CA GLU A 24 6.39 -11.12 -12.06
C GLU A 24 5.69 -9.95 -11.34
N LYS A 25 5.23 -9.00 -12.15
CA LYS A 25 4.35 -7.92 -11.68
C LYS A 25 2.93 -8.27 -12.07
N ILE A 26 2.05 -8.29 -11.09
CA ILE A 26 0.61 -8.40 -11.31
C ILE A 26 -0.06 -7.09 -10.93
N THR A 27 -1.08 -6.70 -11.68
CA THR A 27 -2.01 -5.66 -11.22
C THR A 27 -2.97 -6.31 -10.24
N ALA A 28 -2.95 -5.84 -9.00
CA ALA A 28 -3.85 -6.28 -7.95
C ALA A 28 -4.58 -5.05 -7.41
N ASN A 29 -5.90 -5.03 -7.57
CA ASN A 29 -6.72 -3.96 -7.02
C ASN A 29 -7.03 -4.30 -5.56
N PHE A 30 -6.83 -3.34 -4.67
CA PHE A 30 -7.33 -3.44 -3.31
C PHE A 30 -8.71 -2.81 -3.23
N GLU A 31 -9.69 -3.59 -2.82
CA GLU A 31 -11.08 -3.18 -2.73
C GLU A 31 -11.48 -3.07 -1.26
N PHE A 32 -12.13 -1.95 -0.93
CA PHE A 32 -12.69 -1.71 0.39
C PHE A 32 -14.15 -1.31 0.25
N SER A 33 -14.96 -1.70 1.24
CA SER A 33 -16.38 -1.36 1.29
C SER A 33 -16.62 0.14 1.44
N SER A 34 -15.63 0.89 1.92
CA SER A 34 -15.67 2.35 2.03
C SER A 34 -14.26 2.95 2.13
N ALA A 35 -14.15 4.27 1.90
CA ALA A 35 -12.93 5.01 2.17
C ALA A 35 -12.54 5.00 3.66
N GLY A 36 -13.53 4.98 4.55
CA GLY A 36 -13.30 4.89 6.00
C GLY A 36 -12.67 3.57 6.42
N GLU A 37 -13.04 2.45 5.78
CA GLU A 37 -12.41 1.15 6.01
C GLU A 37 -10.92 1.18 5.61
N TYR A 38 -10.59 1.78 4.47
CA TYR A 38 -9.19 1.99 4.07
C TYR A 38 -8.44 2.89 5.07
N ALA A 39 -9.04 4.00 5.50
CA ALA A 39 -8.43 4.91 6.46
C ALA A 39 -8.18 4.21 7.81
N GLN A 40 -9.09 3.33 8.24
CA GLN A 40 -8.90 2.52 9.44
C GLN A 40 -7.76 1.51 9.27
N LEU A 41 -7.69 0.80 8.14
CA LEU A 41 -6.55 -0.09 7.85
C LEU A 41 -5.22 0.67 7.94
N MET A 42 -5.15 1.87 7.36
CA MET A 42 -3.93 2.69 7.39
C MET A 42 -3.52 3.10 8.80
N LYS A 43 -4.48 3.40 9.69
CA LYS A 43 -4.20 3.63 11.12
C LYS A 43 -3.56 2.42 11.79
N ASP A 44 -4.03 1.22 11.42
CA ASP A 44 -3.62 -0.03 12.06
C ASP A 44 -2.25 -0.52 11.57
N ILE A 45 -1.91 -0.30 10.28
CA ILE A 45 -0.69 -0.87 9.68
C ILE A 45 0.44 0.13 9.47
N ALA A 46 0.16 1.43 9.34
CA ALA A 46 1.17 2.44 9.01
C ALA A 46 1.81 3.04 10.27
N ALA A 47 2.51 2.21 11.05
CA ALA A 47 3.17 2.64 12.30
C ALA A 47 4.01 3.93 12.17
N PRO A 48 4.80 4.16 11.10
CA PRO A 48 5.52 5.43 10.93
C PRO A 48 4.61 6.65 10.81
N LEU A 49 3.47 6.51 10.12
CA LEU A 49 2.50 7.58 9.97
C LEU A 49 1.83 7.88 11.31
N THR A 50 1.42 6.86 12.04
CA THR A 50 0.86 7.00 13.39
C THR A 50 1.85 7.68 14.33
N ALA A 51 3.14 7.33 14.28
CA ALA A 51 4.18 7.98 15.09
C ALA A 51 4.34 9.48 14.75
N ILE A 52 4.27 9.85 13.48
CA ILE A 52 4.30 11.27 13.06
C ILE A 52 3.10 12.02 13.66
N LEU A 53 1.90 11.42 13.61
CA LEU A 53 0.66 12.03 14.06
C LEU A 53 0.56 12.14 15.58
N THR A 54 1.17 11.24 16.34
CA THR A 54 1.15 11.31 17.83
C THR A 54 1.79 12.59 18.40
N ASN A 55 2.64 13.27 17.63
CA ASN A 55 3.22 14.56 18.03
C ASN A 55 2.33 15.77 17.72
N GLN A 56 1.16 15.55 17.11
CA GLN A 56 0.19 16.59 16.75
C GLN A 56 -0.94 16.67 17.77
N THR A 57 -1.68 17.78 17.78
CA THR A 57 -2.88 17.91 18.62
C THR A 57 -3.96 16.92 18.16
N PRO A 58 -4.91 16.53 19.04
CA PRO A 58 -6.01 15.64 18.67
C PRO A 58 -6.81 16.13 17.47
N GLU A 59 -6.99 17.45 17.34
CA GLU A 59 -7.70 18.08 16.22
C GLU A 59 -6.95 17.88 14.91
N ALA A 60 -5.63 18.12 14.90
CA ALA A 60 -4.81 17.92 13.71
C ALA A 60 -4.72 16.43 13.30
N GLN A 61 -4.73 15.51 14.27
CA GLN A 61 -4.82 14.08 13.97
C GLN A 61 -6.16 13.72 13.33
N ALA A 62 -7.27 14.23 13.87
CA ALA A 62 -8.61 14.00 13.33
C ALA A 62 -8.73 14.58 11.91
N GLU A 63 -8.25 15.81 11.69
CA GLU A 63 -8.25 16.48 10.39
C GLU A 63 -7.45 15.68 9.35
N TYR A 64 -6.27 15.17 9.72
CA TYR A 64 -5.46 14.34 8.81
C TYR A 64 -6.22 13.08 8.36
N TRP A 65 -6.81 12.35 9.31
CA TRP A 65 -7.51 11.11 8.99
C TRP A 65 -8.78 11.36 8.19
N GLN A 66 -9.51 12.44 8.49
CA GLN A 66 -10.65 12.87 7.69
C GLN A 66 -10.22 13.24 6.26
N ALA A 67 -9.13 14.00 6.10
CA ALA A 67 -8.61 14.36 4.80
C ALA A 67 -8.15 13.14 3.99
N LEU A 68 -7.56 12.12 4.64
CA LEU A 68 -7.20 10.86 4.00
C LEU A 68 -8.45 10.13 3.48
N GLU A 69 -9.49 10.01 4.31
CA GLU A 69 -10.75 9.37 3.95
C GLU A 69 -11.43 10.11 2.78
N GLU A 70 -11.59 11.43 2.89
CA GLU A 70 -12.19 12.26 1.84
C GLU A 70 -11.42 12.18 0.53
N SER A 71 -10.08 12.29 0.57
CA SER A 71 -9.26 12.17 -0.64
C SER A 71 -9.34 10.76 -1.24
N THR A 72 -9.50 9.73 -0.42
CA THR A 72 -9.62 8.35 -0.91
C THR A 72 -10.96 8.17 -1.61
N ALA A 73 -12.05 8.62 -0.98
CA ALA A 73 -13.39 8.59 -1.56
C ALA A 73 -13.43 9.35 -2.91
N GLN A 74 -12.84 10.54 -2.98
CA GLN A 74 -12.86 11.35 -4.21
C GLN A 74 -12.07 10.73 -5.37
N LYS A 75 -10.93 10.10 -5.09
CA LYS A 75 -10.00 9.63 -6.13
C LYS A 75 -10.24 8.19 -6.57
N PHE A 76 -10.79 7.37 -5.68
CA PHE A 76 -10.82 5.92 -5.84
C PHE A 76 -12.23 5.34 -5.70
N ALA A 77 -13.28 6.17 -5.74
CA ALA A 77 -14.67 5.70 -5.70
C ALA A 77 -14.93 4.60 -6.74
N SER A 78 -15.59 3.52 -6.31
CA SER A 78 -16.15 2.51 -7.20
C SER A 78 -17.61 2.83 -7.53
N GLU A 79 -18.10 2.28 -8.65
CA GLU A 79 -19.53 2.38 -9.02
C GLU A 79 -20.45 1.69 -8.00
N SER A 80 -19.91 0.73 -7.23
CA SER A 80 -20.63 -0.02 -6.19
C SER A 80 -20.69 0.70 -4.83
N GLY A 81 -20.13 1.91 -4.72
CA GLY A 81 -20.14 2.71 -3.48
C GLY A 81 -18.98 2.45 -2.51
N GLY A 82 -18.02 1.61 -2.89
CA GLY A 82 -16.77 1.37 -2.16
C GLY A 82 -15.60 2.18 -2.75
N VAL A 83 -14.38 1.73 -2.48
CA VAL A 83 -13.17 2.27 -3.13
C VAL A 83 -12.30 1.16 -3.71
N ILE A 84 -11.69 1.43 -4.86
CA ILE A 84 -10.76 0.52 -5.56
C ILE A 84 -9.44 1.24 -5.71
N LEU A 85 -8.40 0.75 -5.03
CA LEU A 85 -7.04 1.28 -5.10
C LEU A 85 -6.21 0.43 -6.07
N PRO A 86 -5.86 0.96 -7.26
CA PRO A 86 -5.02 0.23 -8.20
C PRO A 86 -3.63 0.05 -7.63
N SER A 87 -3.15 -1.19 -7.55
CA SER A 87 -1.81 -1.50 -7.07
C SER A 87 -1.09 -2.46 -8.02
N VAL A 88 0.24 -2.40 -7.95
CA VAL A 88 1.12 -3.36 -8.61
C VAL A 88 1.78 -4.19 -7.52
N THR A 89 1.54 -5.49 -7.56
CA THR A 89 2.13 -6.45 -6.63
C THR A 89 3.27 -7.17 -7.34
N LEU A 90 4.42 -7.25 -6.67
CA LEU A 90 5.54 -8.07 -7.08
C LEU A 90 5.38 -9.47 -6.46
N LEU A 91 5.28 -10.48 -7.31
CA LEU A 91 5.38 -11.88 -6.89
C LEU A 91 6.77 -12.38 -7.23
N ALA A 92 7.44 -13.03 -6.28
CA ALA A 92 8.73 -13.65 -6.51
C ALA A 92 8.80 -15.00 -5.79
N ALA A 93 9.43 -15.98 -6.45
CA ALA A 93 9.66 -17.30 -5.92
C ALA A 93 11.11 -17.74 -6.22
N GLY A 94 11.72 -18.47 -5.30
CA GLY A 94 13.07 -19.01 -5.46
C GLY A 94 13.26 -20.24 -4.60
N GLN A 95 14.25 -21.06 -4.95
CA GLN A 95 14.65 -22.26 -4.22
C GLN A 95 15.83 -21.92 -3.32
N LYS A 96 15.81 -22.38 -2.08
CA LYS A 96 16.92 -22.18 -1.14
C LYS A 96 17.91 -23.33 -1.21
#